data_AF-A0A0F3NTE1-F1
#
_entry.id   AF-A0A0F3NTE1-F1
#
_cell.length_a   1.000
_cell.length_b   1.000
_cell.length_c   1.000
_cell.angle_alpha   90.00
_cell.angle_beta   90.00
_cell.angle_gamma   90.00
#
_symmetry.space_group_name_H-M   'P 1'
#
loop_
_entity.id
_entity.type
_entity.pdbx_description
1 polymer ?
#
loop_
_entity_poly.entity_id
_entity_poly.type
_entity_poly.pdbx_seq_one_letter_code
_entity_poly.pdbx_strand_id
1 'polypeptide(L)'
;ATLCPLISAWISIAIKALMCRNPNHDNKNMWFMLDELLALQKVSSLPVALAESRKYGGCFVAGLQNIHQLEAIYGAAECASMLDLFNSKFIFRVSDQVTAYKSALTLGEQEIIETQENLSYGSNTMRDGVNMNNVERKKILVMPSEIMNLPDLTCYVKLAGNFPITKLTMQL
;
A
#
# COMPACT_ATOMS: atom_id res chain seq x y z
N ALA A 1 9.02 -24.26 14.04
CA ALA A 1 10.20 -23.36 14.12
C ALA A 1 11.43 -23.89 13.38
N THR A 2 11.51 -25.17 12.99
CA THR A 2 12.72 -25.77 12.37
C THR A 2 12.92 -25.49 10.88
N LEU A 3 11.86 -25.13 10.14
CA LEU A 3 11.90 -24.99 8.67
C LEU A 3 12.12 -23.56 8.17
N CYS A 4 11.90 -22.54 8.99
CA CYS A 4 12.07 -21.13 8.61
C CYS A 4 13.44 -20.81 7.98
N PRO A 5 14.59 -21.21 8.58
CA PRO A 5 15.90 -20.90 7.98
C PRO A 5 16.11 -21.63 6.64
N LEU A 6 15.55 -22.82 6.47
CA LEU A 6 15.62 -23.57 5.21
C LEU A 6 14.82 -22.86 4.10
N ILE A 7 13.60 -22.40 4.42
CA ILE A 7 12.75 -21.67 3.47
C ILE A 7 13.41 -20.34 3.09
N SER A 8 13.93 -19.58 4.06
CA SER A 8 14.68 -18.34 3.80
C SER A 8 15.92 -18.58 2.93
N ALA A 9 16.62 -19.70 3.12
CA ALA A 9 17.74 -20.10 2.28
C ALA A 9 17.30 -20.42 0.85
N TRP A 10 16.21 -21.19 0.67
CA TRP A 10 15.66 -21.49 -0.66
C TRP A 10 15.24 -20.24 -1.42
N ILE A 11 14.56 -19.31 -0.75
CA ILE A 11 14.18 -18.02 -1.34
C ILE A 11 15.43 -17.23 -1.74
N SER A 12 16.45 -17.20 -0.89
CA SER A 12 17.72 -16.55 -1.20
C SER A 12 18.43 -17.17 -2.41
N ILE A 13 18.40 -18.50 -2.55
CA ILE A 13 18.96 -19.21 -3.70
C ILE A 13 18.16 -18.87 -4.96
N ALA A 14 16.82 -18.88 -4.89
CA ALA A 14 15.95 -18.56 -6.02
C ALA A 14 16.14 -17.10 -6.48
N ILE A 15 16.28 -16.16 -5.55
CA ILE A 15 16.61 -14.76 -5.84
C ILE A 15 17.96 -14.66 -6.57
N LYS A 16 19.00 -15.33 -6.07
CA LYS A 16 20.32 -15.32 -6.72
C LYS A 16 20.27 -15.93 -8.11
N ALA A 17 19.57 -17.06 -8.27
CA ALA A 17 19.38 -17.71 -9.55
C ALA A 17 18.67 -16.80 -10.57
N LEU A 18 17.65 -16.05 -10.13
CA LEU A 18 17.01 -15.01 -10.95
C LEU A 18 18.02 -13.96 -11.42
N MET A 19 18.85 -13.43 -10.51
CA MET A 19 19.83 -12.39 -10.82
C MET A 19 20.97 -12.88 -11.74
N CYS A 20 21.18 -14.19 -11.84
CA CYS A 20 22.14 -14.80 -12.76
C CYS A 20 21.58 -15.05 -14.16
N ARG A 21 20.27 -14.84 -14.41
CA ARG A 21 19.67 -15.01 -15.74
C ARG A 21 20.19 -13.95 -16.71
N ASN A 22 20.32 -14.32 -17.98
CA ASN A 22 20.65 -13.37 -19.03
C ASN A 22 19.40 -12.54 -19.40
N PRO A 23 19.39 -11.22 -19.17
CA PRO A 23 18.23 -10.36 -19.43
C PRO A 23 17.77 -10.39 -20.89
N ASN A 24 18.68 -10.67 -21.83
CA ASN A 24 18.43 -10.53 -23.27
C ASN A 24 17.83 -11.78 -23.93
N HIS A 25 17.85 -12.94 -23.25
CA HIS A 25 17.45 -14.22 -23.85
C HIS A 25 16.23 -14.87 -23.21
N ASP A 26 15.83 -14.43 -22.02
CA ASP A 26 14.90 -15.18 -21.19
C ASP A 26 13.70 -14.33 -20.79
N ASN A 27 12.73 -14.20 -21.70
CA ASN A 27 11.51 -13.40 -21.54
C ASN A 27 10.48 -13.99 -20.55
N LYS A 28 10.86 -15.00 -19.75
CA LYS A 28 9.93 -15.67 -18.83
C LYS A 28 9.93 -14.97 -17.48
N ASN A 29 8.77 -14.48 -17.09
CA ASN A 29 8.56 -13.91 -15.77
C ASN A 29 8.66 -15.01 -14.69
N MET A 30 9.45 -14.76 -13.65
CA MET A 30 9.53 -15.61 -12.46
C MET A 30 8.75 -14.94 -11.33
N TRP A 31 7.71 -15.60 -10.85
CA TRP A 31 6.85 -15.08 -9.80
C TRP A 31 7.27 -15.63 -8.44
N PHE A 32 7.48 -14.72 -7.49
CA PHE A 32 7.68 -15.01 -6.08
C PHE A 32 6.39 -14.67 -5.34
N MET A 33 5.69 -15.70 -4.88
CA MET A 33 4.48 -15.55 -4.06
C MET A 33 4.84 -15.83 -2.60
N LEU A 34 4.86 -14.77 -1.80
CA LEU A 34 5.20 -14.78 -0.39
C LEU A 34 3.94 -14.49 0.40
N ASP A 35 3.20 -15.54 0.78
CA ASP A 35 1.92 -15.42 1.49
C ASP A 35 2.04 -14.57 2.78
N GLU A 36 3.10 -14.83 3.55
CA GLU A 36 3.42 -14.02 4.74
C GLU A 36 4.90 -13.66 4.73
N LEU A 37 5.20 -12.41 4.41
CA LEU A 37 6.59 -11.95 4.33
C LEU A 37 7.29 -12.00 5.70
N LEU A 38 6.56 -11.81 6.79
CA LEU A 38 7.10 -11.78 8.15
C LEU A 38 7.38 -13.17 8.73
N ALA A 39 6.77 -14.21 8.15
CA ALA A 39 7.05 -15.60 8.53
C ALA A 39 8.46 -16.01 8.12
N LEU A 40 9.03 -15.31 7.13
CA LEU A 40 10.43 -15.39 6.79
C LEU A 40 11.19 -14.51 7.79
N GLN A 41 12.19 -15.09 8.45
CA GLN A 41 13.19 -14.28 9.15
C GLN A 41 13.85 -13.28 8.16
N LYS A 42 14.61 -12.32 8.67
CA LYS A 42 15.26 -11.30 7.83
C LYS A 42 15.99 -11.93 6.63
N VAL A 43 15.47 -11.72 5.42
CA VAL A 43 16.10 -12.16 4.17
C VAL A 43 16.91 -10.97 3.65
N SER A 44 18.21 -10.95 3.95
CA SER A 44 19.09 -9.83 3.59
C SER A 44 19.17 -9.54 2.09
N SER A 45 18.91 -10.53 1.24
CA SER A 45 18.91 -10.38 -0.22
C SER A 45 17.61 -9.79 -0.78
N LEU A 46 16.53 -9.77 0.01
CA LEU A 46 15.20 -9.40 -0.47
C LEU A 46 15.06 -7.92 -0.90
N PRO A 47 15.59 -6.93 -0.16
CA PRO A 47 15.50 -5.52 -0.59
C PRO A 47 16.19 -5.29 -1.94
N VAL A 48 17.39 -5.82 -2.11
CA VAL A 48 18.13 -5.80 -3.39
C VAL A 48 17.36 -6.55 -4.47
N ALA A 49 16.73 -7.68 -4.12
CA ALA A 49 15.90 -8.45 -5.03
C ALA A 49 14.72 -7.64 -5.56
N LEU A 50 13.96 -6.98 -4.68
CA LEU A 50 12.81 -6.16 -5.07
C LEU A 50 13.23 -5.01 -6.00
N ALA A 51 14.39 -4.39 -5.74
CA ALA A 51 14.87 -3.26 -6.54
C ALA A 51 15.38 -3.70 -7.92
N GLU A 52 16.13 -4.79 -8.00
CA GLU A 52 16.84 -5.19 -9.22
C GLU A 52 16.10 -6.22 -10.07
N SER A 53 15.19 -6.99 -9.49
CA SER A 53 14.56 -8.16 -10.15
C SER A 53 13.85 -7.84 -11.45
N ARG A 54 13.36 -6.60 -11.62
CA ARG A 54 12.65 -6.16 -12.82
C ARG A 54 13.47 -6.35 -14.10
N LYS A 55 14.80 -6.17 -14.06
CA LYS A 55 15.68 -6.37 -15.23
C LYS A 55 15.81 -7.84 -15.64
N TYR A 56 15.51 -8.77 -14.73
CA TYR A 56 15.63 -10.22 -14.91
C TYR A 56 14.26 -10.92 -15.02
N GLY A 57 13.17 -10.17 -15.17
CA GLY A 57 11.81 -10.70 -15.24
C GLY A 57 11.27 -11.24 -13.91
N GLY A 58 11.81 -10.80 -12.76
CA GLY A 58 11.24 -11.17 -11.47
C GLY A 58 10.00 -10.35 -11.14
N CYS A 59 8.99 -11.01 -10.58
CA CYS A 59 7.79 -10.37 -10.04
C CYS A 59 7.52 -10.88 -8.63
N PHE A 60 7.23 -9.97 -7.70
CA PHE A 60 7.02 -10.28 -6.29
C PHE A 60 5.60 -9.94 -5.87
N VAL A 61 4.93 -10.90 -5.25
CA VAL A 61 3.65 -10.74 -4.58
C VAL A 61 3.89 -11.12 -3.13
N ALA A 62 3.68 -10.17 -2.21
CA ALA A 62 3.93 -10.37 -0.79
C ALA A 62 2.69 -9.99 0.03
N GLY A 63 2.24 -10.90 0.90
CA GLY A 63 1.26 -10.61 1.93
C GLY A 63 1.95 -10.07 3.19
N LEU A 64 1.29 -9.07 3.78
CA LEU A 64 1.76 -8.35 4.96
C LEU A 64 0.58 -8.11 5.89
N GLN A 65 0.62 -8.70 7.09
CA GLN A 65 -0.40 -8.45 8.11
C GLN A 65 -0.14 -7.18 8.92
N ASN A 66 1.13 -6.86 9.17
CA ASN A 66 1.49 -5.75 10.06
C ASN A 66 2.80 -5.05 9.63
N ILE A 67 2.71 -3.75 9.32
CA ILE A 67 3.87 -2.94 8.94
C ILE A 67 4.88 -2.83 10.10
N HIS A 68 4.43 -2.75 11.35
CA HIS A 68 5.31 -2.61 12.51
C HIS A 68 6.24 -3.80 12.71
N GLN A 69 5.75 -5.01 12.44
CA GLN A 69 6.59 -6.21 12.50
C GLN A 69 7.65 -6.20 11.41
N LEU A 70 7.33 -5.68 10.22
CA LEU A 70 8.29 -5.52 9.13
C LEU A 70 9.37 -4.49 9.51
N GLU A 71 8.96 -3.37 10.12
CA GLU A 71 9.86 -2.35 10.65
C GLU A 71 10.75 -2.89 11.78
N ALA A 72 10.27 -3.82 12.61
CA ALA A 72 11.10 -4.45 13.64
C ALA A 72 12.20 -5.35 13.07
N ILE A 73 11.96 -5.99 11.91
CA ILE A 73 12.91 -6.92 11.27
C ILE A 73 13.92 -6.16 10.38
N TYR A 74 13.43 -5.24 9.54
CA TYR A 74 14.25 -4.54 8.55
C TYR A 74 14.69 -3.14 9.01
N GLY A 75 14.00 -2.55 9.99
CA GLY A 75 14.16 -1.14 10.34
C GLY A 75 13.21 -0.26 9.55
N ALA A 76 12.82 0.88 10.12
CA ALA A 76 11.79 1.76 9.55
C ALA A 76 12.14 2.29 8.14
N ALA A 77 13.39 2.72 7.93
CA ALA A 77 13.83 3.27 6.65
C ALA A 77 13.89 2.21 5.53
N GLU A 78 14.40 1.02 5.84
CA GLU A 78 14.48 -0.09 4.89
C GLU A 78 13.08 -0.61 4.56
N CYS A 79 12.21 -0.74 5.56
CA CYS A 79 10.80 -1.12 5.38
C CYS A 79 10.05 -0.13 4.48
N ALA A 80 10.17 1.17 4.72
CA ALA A 80 9.54 2.20 3.88
C ALA A 80 10.00 2.08 2.41
N SER A 81 11.31 1.90 2.20
CA SER A 81 11.89 1.72 0.86
C SER A 81 11.39 0.44 0.19
N MET A 82 11.30 -0.67 0.92
CA MET A 82 10.78 -1.94 0.42
C MET A 82 9.31 -1.85 0.03
N LEU A 83 8.47 -1.23 0.86
CA LEU A 83 7.04 -1.05 0.59
C LEU A 83 6.79 -0.16 -0.62
N ASP A 84 7.68 0.80 -0.90
CA ASP A 84 7.58 1.67 -2.06
C ASP A 84 7.83 0.90 -3.38
N LEU A 85 8.75 -0.08 -3.38
CA LEU A 85 9.03 -0.94 -4.54
C LEU A 85 7.81 -1.77 -5.00
N PHE A 86 6.86 -2.04 -4.10
CA PHE A 86 5.59 -2.68 -4.46
C PHE A 86 4.64 -1.67 -5.10
N ASN A 87 4.74 -1.49 -6.42
CA ASN A 87 3.95 -0.48 -7.14
C ASN A 87 2.43 -0.70 -7.08
N SER A 88 1.98 -1.96 -7.05
CA SER A 88 0.56 -2.30 -6.91
C SER A 88 0.29 -2.78 -5.49
N LYS A 89 -0.77 -2.27 -4.88
CA LYS A 89 -1.12 -2.52 -3.48
C LYS A 89 -2.59 -2.88 -3.35
N PHE A 90 -2.85 -3.95 -2.60
CA PHE A 90 -4.18 -4.40 -2.21
C PHE A 90 -4.28 -4.22 -0.71
N ILE A 91 -5.16 -3.32 -0.27
CA ILE A 91 -5.31 -2.94 1.14
C ILE A 91 -6.62 -3.52 1.65
N PHE A 92 -6.51 -4.57 2.45
CA PHE A 92 -7.62 -5.21 3.13
C PHE A 92 -7.91 -4.52 4.47
N ARG A 93 -8.88 -5.06 5.23
CA ARG A 93 -9.14 -4.61 6.59
C ARG A 93 -7.89 -4.72 7.45
N VAL A 94 -7.57 -3.64 8.15
CA VAL A 94 -6.48 -3.59 9.13
C VAL A 94 -7.03 -3.20 10.51
N SER A 95 -6.55 -3.84 11.57
CA SER A 95 -7.01 -3.58 12.94
C SER A 95 -6.24 -2.46 13.66
N ASP A 96 -5.02 -2.14 13.21
CA ASP A 96 -4.15 -1.13 13.82
C ASP A 96 -4.34 0.26 13.20
N GLN A 97 -4.47 1.28 14.04
CA GLN A 97 -4.72 2.66 13.61
C GLN A 97 -3.55 3.25 12.83
N VAL A 98 -2.30 2.96 13.24
CA VAL A 98 -1.11 3.50 12.56
C VAL A 98 -0.99 2.93 11.15
N THR A 99 -1.20 1.62 11.02
CA THR A 99 -1.18 0.93 9.73
C THR A 99 -2.35 1.38 8.84
N ALA A 100 -3.54 1.61 9.41
CA ALA A 100 -4.68 2.17 8.68
C ALA A 100 -4.38 3.57 8.15
N TYR A 101 -3.73 4.44 8.95
CA TYR A 101 -3.34 5.77 8.51
C TYR A 101 -2.28 5.75 7.41
N LYS A 102 -1.22 4.92 7.56
CA LYS A 102 -0.21 4.71 6.51
C LYS A 102 -0.85 4.18 5.22
N SER A 103 -1.81 3.27 5.34
CA SER A 103 -2.55 2.71 4.21
C SER A 103 -3.41 3.76 3.50
N ALA A 104 -4.10 4.60 4.27
CA ALA A 104 -4.92 5.70 3.75
C ALA A 104 -4.08 6.72 2.97
N LEU A 105 -2.92 7.14 3.51
CA LEU A 105 -1.96 7.98 2.79
C LEU A 105 -1.42 7.31 1.53
N THR A 106 -1.21 5.99 1.58
CA THR A 106 -0.75 5.22 0.43
C THR A 106 -1.79 5.19 -0.69
N LEU A 107 -3.09 5.18 -0.38
CA LEU A 107 -4.18 5.29 -1.37
C LEU A 107 -4.20 6.68 -2.02
N GLY A 108 -3.94 7.73 -1.24
CA GLY A 108 -3.72 9.08 -1.72
C GLY A 108 -4.66 10.12 -1.13
N GLU A 109 -4.50 11.34 -1.63
CA GLU A 109 -5.24 12.53 -1.19
C GLU A 109 -5.80 13.25 -2.42
N GLN A 110 -6.90 13.95 -2.23
CA GLN A 110 -7.52 14.83 -3.23
C GLN A 110 -7.67 16.24 -2.69
N GLU A 111 -7.52 17.22 -3.56
CA GLU A 111 -7.85 18.62 -3.27
C GLU A 111 -9.32 18.85 -3.62
N ILE A 112 -10.07 19.39 -2.67
CA ILE A 112 -11.50 19.67 -2.81
C ILE A 112 -11.70 21.15 -2.52
N ILE A 113 -12.45 21.82 -3.39
CA ILE A 113 -12.94 23.17 -3.15
C ILE A 113 -14.32 23.03 -2.51
N GLU A 114 -14.41 23.31 -1.22
CA GLU A 114 -15.68 23.32 -0.48
C GLU A 114 -16.23 24.75 -0.47
N THR A 115 -17.43 24.93 -1.01
CA THR A 115 -18.17 26.19 -0.89
C THR A 115 -18.87 26.22 0.47
N GLN A 116 -18.47 27.14 1.34
CA GLN A 116 -19.11 27.41 2.61
C GLN A 116 -20.07 28.57 2.48
N GLU A 117 -21.35 28.30 2.71
CA GLU A 117 -22.40 29.31 2.82
C GLU A 117 -22.60 29.66 4.30
N ASN A 118 -22.27 30.89 4.68
CA ASN A 118 -22.59 31.43 5.99
C ASN A 118 -23.88 32.25 5.88
N LEU A 119 -24.97 31.71 6.46
CA LEU A 119 -26.24 32.44 6.64
C LEU A 119 -26.19 33.23 7.94
N SER A 120 -26.19 34.56 7.83
CA SER A 120 -26.30 35.46 8.97
C SER A 120 -27.74 35.95 9.15
N TYR A 121 -28.46 35.36 10.11
CA TYR A 121 -29.78 35.84 10.53
C TYR A 121 -29.63 37.06 11.44
N GLY A 122 -29.86 38.27 10.91
CA GLY A 122 -30.03 39.48 11.71
C GLY A 122 -31.47 39.63 12.22
N SER A 123 -31.68 40.23 13.39
CA SER A 123 -33.01 40.42 14.00
C SER A 123 -33.92 41.44 13.29
N ASN A 124 -33.51 41.97 12.12
CA ASN A 124 -34.27 42.92 11.33
C ASN A 124 -34.68 42.30 9.98
N THR A 125 -35.97 42.39 9.65
CA THR A 125 -36.68 41.71 8.55
C THR A 125 -36.31 42.15 7.12
N MET A 126 -35.18 42.82 6.89
CA MET A 126 -34.91 43.48 5.60
C MET A 126 -33.49 43.35 5.03
N ARG A 127 -32.67 42.38 5.47
CA ARG A 127 -31.47 42.01 4.70
C ARG A 127 -30.97 40.63 5.10
N ASP A 128 -31.35 39.62 4.33
CA ASP A 128 -30.71 38.31 4.39
C ASP A 128 -29.44 38.38 3.53
N GLY A 129 -28.28 38.39 4.17
CA GLY A 129 -26.99 38.41 3.50
C GLY A 129 -26.46 36.99 3.43
N VAL A 130 -26.42 36.40 2.23
CA VAL A 130 -25.73 35.13 1.99
C VAL A 130 -24.28 35.46 1.67
N ASN A 131 -23.35 35.06 2.55
CA ASN A 131 -21.91 35.15 2.27
C ASN A 131 -21.40 33.77 1.87
N MET A 132 -20.91 33.65 0.64
CA MET A 132 -20.46 32.39 0.06
C MET A 132 -18.94 32.45 -0.15
N ASN A 133 -18.19 31.61 0.58
CA ASN A 133 -16.74 31.55 0.53
C ASN A 133 -16.30 30.17 0.01
N ASN A 134 -15.40 30.14 -0.97
CA ASN A 134 -14.77 28.90 -1.41
C ASN A 134 -13.51 28.66 -0.58
N VAL A 135 -13.41 27.47 0.02
CA VAL A 135 -12.25 27.03 0.80
C VAL A 135 -11.66 25.79 0.16
N GLU A 136 -10.41 25.89 -0.28
CA GLU A 136 -9.65 24.75 -0.80
C GLU A 136 -9.07 23.94 0.36
N ARG A 137 -9.31 22.62 0.36
CA ARG A 137 -8.83 21.68 1.39
C ARG A 137 -8.31 20.40 0.77
N LYS A 138 -7.18 19.93 1.29
CA LYS A 138 -6.66 18.59 0.99
C LYS A 138 -7.33 17.56 1.89
N LYS A 139 -7.92 16.52 1.30
CA LYS A 139 -8.65 15.46 2.00
C LYS A 139 -8.11 14.09 1.57
N ILE A 140 -7.92 13.20 2.54
CA ILE A 140 -7.57 11.80 2.27
C ILE A 140 -8.71 11.14 1.47
N LEU A 141 -8.36 10.36 0.46
CA LEU A 141 -9.34 9.71 -0.42
C LEU A 141 -10.20 8.66 0.31
N VAL A 142 -9.58 7.91 1.21
CA VAL A 142 -10.22 6.87 2.02
C VAL A 142 -9.81 7.07 3.46
N MET A 143 -10.79 7.24 4.35
CA MET A 143 -10.51 7.47 5.77
C MET A 143 -9.91 6.20 6.41
N PRO A 144 -8.99 6.33 7.38
CA PRO A 144 -8.48 5.18 8.12
C PRO A 144 -9.59 4.33 8.76
N SER A 145 -10.66 4.98 9.24
CA SER A 145 -11.84 4.31 9.77
C SER A 145 -12.59 3.47 8.74
N GLU A 146 -12.60 3.87 7.46
CA GLU A 146 -13.20 3.07 6.38
C GLU A 146 -12.39 1.80 6.14
N ILE A 147 -11.05 1.89 6.17
CA ILE A 147 -10.15 0.74 6.03
C ILE A 147 -10.35 -0.23 7.21
N MET A 148 -10.43 0.29 8.44
CA MET A 148 -10.60 -0.54 9.64
C MET A 148 -11.96 -1.26 9.69
N ASN A 149 -12.99 -0.68 9.06
CA ASN A 149 -14.34 -1.24 9.00
C ASN A 149 -14.65 -1.95 7.68
N LEU A 150 -13.64 -2.26 6.86
CA LEU A 150 -13.84 -3.03 5.62
C LEU A 150 -14.44 -4.40 5.94
N PRO A 151 -15.50 -4.84 5.25
CA PRO A 151 -16.00 -6.20 5.40
C PRO A 151 -14.97 -7.20 4.87
N ASP A 152 -15.08 -8.44 5.34
CA ASP A 152 -14.21 -9.52 4.88
C ASP A 152 -14.34 -9.68 3.35
N LEU A 153 -13.25 -10.14 2.71
CA LEU A 153 -13.12 -10.27 1.26
C LEU A 153 -13.25 -8.95 0.47
N THR A 154 -13.14 -7.79 1.13
CA THR A 154 -13.14 -6.49 0.47
C THR A 154 -11.83 -5.76 0.67
N CYS A 155 -11.34 -5.11 -0.39
CA CYS A 155 -10.09 -4.35 -0.36
C CYS A 155 -10.16 -3.08 -1.22
N TYR A 156 -9.26 -2.14 -0.96
CA TYR A 156 -8.93 -1.07 -1.88
C TYR A 156 -7.73 -1.48 -2.73
N VAL A 157 -7.85 -1.27 -4.03
CA VAL A 157 -6.81 -1.60 -5.01
C VAL A 157 -6.21 -0.32 -5.55
N LYS A 158 -4.88 -0.21 -5.45
CA LYS A 158 -4.06 0.81 -6.11
C LYS A 158 -3.11 0.10 -7.07
N LEU A 159 -3.34 0.27 -8.37
CA LEU A 159 -2.48 -0.30 -9.41
C LEU A 159 -1.34 0.65 -9.77
N ALA A 160 -0.26 0.08 -10.31
CA ALA A 160 0.85 0.86 -10.85
C ALA A 160 0.41 1.70 -12.06
N GLY A 161 0.82 2.97 -12.09
CA GLY A 161 0.51 3.90 -13.19
C GLY A 161 -0.66 4.83 -12.87
N ASN A 162 -1.28 5.39 -13.91
CA ASN A 162 -2.36 6.37 -13.78
C ASN A 162 -3.74 5.69 -13.79
N PHE A 163 -4.00 4.87 -12.77
CA PHE A 163 -5.30 4.22 -12.58
C PHE A 163 -6.00 4.74 -11.32
N PRO A 164 -7.33 4.91 -11.34
CA PRO A 164 -8.08 5.31 -10.16
C PRO A 164 -8.03 4.21 -9.10
N ILE A 165 -8.02 4.60 -7.82
CA ILE A 165 -8.21 3.66 -6.73
C ILE A 165 -9.63 3.06 -6.81
N THR A 166 -9.76 1.76 -6.56
CA THR A 166 -11.04 1.07 -6.67
C THR A 166 -11.28 0.19 -5.45
N LYS A 167 -12.49 0.23 -4.89
CA LYS A 167 -12.93 -0.73 -3.88
C LYS A 167 -13.43 -1.99 -4.57
N LEU A 168 -12.84 -3.13 -4.25
CA LEU A 168 -13.12 -4.43 -4.87
C LEU A 168 -13.61 -5.42 -3.82
N THR A 169 -14.62 -6.22 -4.18
CA THR A 169 -15.10 -7.36 -3.40
C THR A 169 -14.68 -8.64 -4.10
N MET A 170 -13.98 -9.52 -3.39
CA MET A 170 -13.48 -10.78 -3.90
C MET A 170 -14.57 -11.86 -3.84
N GLN A 171 -14.59 -12.71 -4.86
CA GLN A 171 -15.38 -13.95 -4.87
C GLN A 171 -14.42 -15.12 -4.60
N LEU A 172 -14.82 -16.02 -3.71
CA LEU A 172 -14.11 -17.28 -3.41
C LEU A 172 -14.56 -18.38 -4.36
#